data_AF-A0A377CWP0-F1
#
_entry.id   AF-A0A377CWP0-F1
#
_cell.length_a   1.000
_cell.length_b   1.000
_cell.length_c   1.000
_cell.angle_alpha   90.00
_cell.angle_beta   90.00
_cell.angle_gamma   90.00
#
_symmetry.space_group_name_H-M   'P 1'
#
loop_
_entity.id
_entity.type
_entity.pdbx_description
1 polymer ?
#
loop_
_entity_poly.entity_id
_entity_poly.type
_entity_poly.pdbx_seq_one_letter_code
_entity_poly.pdbx_strand_id
1 'polypeptide(L)'
;MRNLCFLLTLVATLLLPGRLIAAALPQDEKLITGQLGNGLRYMIYPHAHPKDQVNLWLQIHTGSLQEEDNERGVAHFVEHMMFNGTKTWPGNKVIETLSQWACVLVAMLMPIPAMTKRCIR
;
A
#
# COMPACT_ATOMS: atom_id res chain seq x y z
N MET A 1 50.20 -10.42 33.11
CA MET A 1 48.98 -9.76 33.66
C MET A 1 48.26 -8.88 32.64
N ARG A 2 48.97 -8.01 31.89
CA ARG A 2 48.37 -7.13 30.86
C ARG A 2 47.62 -7.88 29.75
N ASN A 3 48.19 -8.97 29.23
CA ASN A 3 47.59 -9.75 28.12
C ASN A 3 46.36 -10.57 28.55
N LEU A 4 46.25 -10.90 29.85
CA LEU A 4 45.13 -11.67 30.41
C LEU A 4 43.88 -10.78 30.55
N CYS A 5 44.07 -9.52 30.98
CA CYS A 5 42.98 -8.55 31.02
C CYS A 5 42.45 -8.21 29.62
N PHE A 6 43.33 -8.13 28.60
CA PHE A 6 42.91 -7.93 27.21
C PHE A 6 42.12 -9.11 26.62
N LEU A 7 42.46 -10.34 27.01
CA LEU A 7 41.73 -11.52 26.56
C LEU A 7 40.34 -11.62 27.22
N LEU A 8 40.26 -11.26 28.51
CA LEU A 8 39.00 -11.23 29.26
C LEU A 8 38.03 -10.16 28.75
N THR A 9 38.53 -8.98 28.34
CA THR A 9 37.67 -7.92 27.76
C THR A 9 37.19 -8.28 26.36
N LEU A 10 38.00 -8.96 25.55
CA LEU A 10 37.63 -9.42 24.20
C LEU A 10 36.57 -10.54 24.22
N VAL A 11 36.67 -11.46 25.18
CA VAL A 11 35.68 -12.55 25.36
C VAL A 11 34.36 -12.00 25.91
N ALA A 12 34.40 -10.99 26.79
CA ALA A 12 33.21 -10.33 27.33
C ALA A 12 32.41 -9.56 26.27
N THR A 13 33.07 -8.96 25.27
CA THR A 13 32.36 -8.29 24.15
C THR A 13 31.78 -9.29 23.14
N LEU A 14 32.39 -10.46 22.98
CA LEU A 14 31.90 -11.51 22.07
C LEU A 14 30.70 -12.30 22.62
N LEU A 15 30.46 -12.25 23.93
CA LEU A 15 29.37 -12.94 24.64
C LEU A 15 28.10 -12.08 24.82
N LEU A 16 28.03 -10.87 24.28
CA LEU A 16 26.79 -10.09 24.25
C LEU A 16 25.92 -10.55 23.06
N PRO A 17 24.79 -11.25 23.28
CA PRO A 17 23.78 -11.44 22.24
C PRO A 17 23.05 -10.11 22.03
N GLY A 18 23.71 -9.15 21.38
CA GLY A 18 23.12 -7.91 20.91
C GLY A 18 22.19 -8.19 19.72
N ARG A 19 21.11 -8.95 19.93
CA ARG A 19 20.02 -9.01 18.96
C ARG A 19 19.19 -7.74 19.14
N LEU A 20 19.57 -6.68 18.41
CA LEU A 20 18.65 -5.59 18.08
C LEU A 20 17.56 -6.17 17.19
N ILE A 21 16.53 -6.77 17.79
CA ILE A 21 15.26 -7.01 17.10
C ILE A 21 14.63 -5.63 17.03
N ALA A 22 14.65 -5.02 15.85
CA ALA A 22 13.92 -3.79 15.60
C ALA A 22 12.44 -4.04 15.98
N ALA A 23 11.97 -3.39 17.04
CA ALA A 23 10.58 -3.50 17.45
C ALA A 23 9.71 -2.94 16.32
N ALA A 24 8.69 -3.70 15.91
CA ALA A 24 7.71 -3.23 14.95
C ALA A 24 7.04 -1.97 15.50
N LEU A 25 6.88 -0.95 14.65
CA LEU A 25 6.14 0.24 15.05
C LEU A 25 4.69 -0.15 15.33
N PRO A 26 4.07 0.39 16.41
CA PRO A 26 2.67 0.14 16.67
C PRO A 26 1.82 0.69 15.53
N GLN A 27 0.79 -0.06 15.15
CA GLN A 27 -0.22 0.42 14.22
C GLN A 27 -1.11 1.47 14.91
N ASP A 28 -1.57 2.46 14.16
CA ASP A 28 -2.54 3.44 14.67
C ASP A 28 -3.83 2.73 15.10
N GLU A 29 -4.30 3.00 16.32
CA GLU A 29 -5.51 2.41 16.90
C GLU A 29 -6.78 2.78 16.11
N LYS A 30 -6.78 3.89 15.39
CA LYS A 30 -7.91 4.31 14.54
C LYS A 30 -8.01 3.50 13.25
N LEU A 31 -6.93 2.83 12.85
CA LEU A 31 -6.88 2.09 11.59
C LEU A 31 -7.52 0.70 11.76
N ILE A 32 -8.68 0.54 11.14
CA ILE A 32 -9.42 -0.72 11.11
C ILE A 32 -8.98 -1.50 9.87
N THR A 33 -8.48 -2.72 10.05
CA THR A 33 -8.08 -3.60 8.95
C THR A 33 -8.76 -4.96 9.06
N GLY A 34 -8.92 -5.64 7.92
CA GLY A 34 -9.47 -6.98 7.90
C GLY A 34 -9.38 -7.63 6.51
N GLN A 35 -9.93 -8.84 6.42
CA GLN A 35 -9.99 -9.62 5.20
C GLN A 35 -11.35 -10.28 5.08
N LEU A 36 -11.97 -10.15 3.90
CA LEU A 36 -13.23 -10.83 3.57
C LEU A 36 -12.98 -12.31 3.23
N GLY A 37 -14.02 -13.13 3.26
CA GLY A 37 -13.92 -14.57 2.96
C GLY A 37 -13.40 -14.91 1.55
N ASN A 38 -13.45 -13.95 0.61
CA ASN A 38 -12.88 -14.09 -0.74
C ASN A 38 -11.41 -13.63 -0.84
N GLY A 39 -10.78 -13.23 0.27
CA GLY A 39 -9.39 -12.79 0.31
C GLY A 39 -9.18 -11.28 0.13
N LEU A 40 -10.22 -10.50 -0.22
CA LEU A 40 -10.10 -9.05 -0.34
C LEU A 40 -9.79 -8.43 1.03
N ARG A 41 -8.68 -7.70 1.10
CA ARG A 41 -8.29 -6.95 2.30
C ARG A 41 -8.87 -5.55 2.23
N TYR A 42 -9.28 -5.03 3.38
CA TYR A 42 -9.78 -3.67 3.52
C TYR A 42 -9.06 -2.93 4.64
N MET A 43 -9.00 -1.61 4.48
CA MET A 43 -8.46 -0.67 5.44
C MET A 43 -9.44 0.50 5.54
N ILE A 44 -9.89 0.82 6.74
CA ILE A 44 -10.80 1.94 7.01
C ILE A 44 -10.11 2.83 8.03
N TYR A 45 -9.96 4.10 7.69
CA TYR A 45 -9.35 5.09 8.54
C TYR A 45 -10.28 6.31 8.68
N PRO A 46 -10.81 6.58 9.88
CA PRO A 46 -11.72 7.70 10.09
C PRO A 46 -10.93 9.02 10.02
N HIS A 47 -11.35 9.90 9.12
CA HIS A 47 -10.74 11.21 8.94
C HIS A 47 -11.84 12.27 8.82
N ALA A 48 -11.76 13.32 9.65
CA ALA A 48 -12.80 14.35 9.74
C ALA A 48 -12.58 15.55 8.80
N HIS A 49 -11.46 15.57 8.06
CA HIS A 49 -11.06 16.69 7.22
C HIS A 49 -10.63 16.21 5.83
N PRO A 50 -11.19 16.73 4.73
CA PRO A 50 -12.34 17.62 4.66
C PRO A 50 -13.61 16.96 5.21
N LYS A 51 -14.54 17.78 5.73
CA LYS A 51 -15.81 17.29 6.27
C LYS A 51 -16.69 16.72 5.16
N ASP A 52 -17.51 15.72 5.51
CA ASP A 52 -18.52 15.12 4.64
C ASP A 52 -17.97 14.55 3.31
N GLN A 53 -16.72 14.10 3.33
CA GLN A 53 -16.04 13.48 2.18
C GLN A 53 -15.41 12.15 2.57
N VAL A 54 -15.30 11.26 1.58
CA VAL A 54 -14.64 9.96 1.72
C VAL A 54 -13.78 9.70 0.49
N ASN A 55 -12.59 9.13 0.72
CA ASN A 55 -11.74 8.61 -0.33
C ASN A 55 -11.87 7.09 -0.40
N LEU A 56 -12.27 6.58 -1.56
CA LEU A 56 -12.42 5.14 -1.81
C LEU A 56 -11.33 4.68 -2.78
N TRP A 57 -10.45 3.79 -2.32
CA TRP A 57 -9.31 3.31 -3.09
C TRP A 57 -9.42 1.80 -3.29
N LEU A 58 -9.39 1.36 -4.54
CA LEU A 58 -9.22 -0.04 -4.90
C LEU A 58 -7.76 -0.25 -5.31
N GLN A 59 -6.98 -0.92 -4.46
CA GLN A 59 -5.60 -1.21 -4.75
C GLN A 59 -5.44 -2.62 -5.30
N ILE A 60 -4.88 -2.73 -6.51
CA ILE A 60 -4.48 -4.01 -7.10
C ILE A 60 -2.96 -4.13 -6.94
N HIS A 61 -2.50 -5.25 -6.37
CA HIS A 61 -1.08 -5.47 -6.06
C HIS A 61 -0.31 -5.99 -7.29
N THR A 62 -0.51 -5.33 -8.44
CA THR A 62 0.06 -5.67 -9.76
C THR A 62 0.30 -4.38 -10.55
N GLY A 63 1.41 -4.31 -11.29
CA GLY A 63 1.72 -3.22 -12.21
C GLY A 63 2.73 -3.67 -13.27
N SER A 64 3.44 -2.72 -13.89
CA SER A 64 4.39 -3.01 -14.97
C SER A 64 5.57 -3.90 -14.57
N LEU A 65 5.87 -4.01 -13.28
CA LEU A 65 6.89 -4.93 -12.76
C LEU A 65 6.51 -6.41 -12.89
N GLN A 66 5.23 -6.70 -13.08
CA GLN A 66 4.70 -8.06 -13.23
C GLN A 66 4.39 -8.40 -14.70
N GLU A 67 4.74 -7.51 -15.65
CA GLU A 67 4.56 -7.78 -17.08
C GLU A 67 5.69 -8.66 -17.61
N GLU A 68 5.34 -9.62 -18.47
CA GLU A 68 6.31 -10.34 -19.29
C GLU A 68 6.79 -9.47 -20.47
N ASP A 69 7.87 -9.90 -21.16
CA ASP A 69 8.46 -9.14 -22.27
C ASP A 69 7.47 -8.86 -23.42
N ASN A 70 6.50 -9.74 -23.63
CA ASN A 70 5.43 -9.61 -24.63
C ASN A 70 4.19 -8.85 -24.11
N GLU A 71 4.17 -8.44 -22.84
CA GLU A 71 3.04 -7.76 -22.18
C GLU A 71 3.38 -6.33 -21.76
N ARG A 72 4.49 -5.80 -22.25
CA ARG A 72 4.99 -4.47 -21.86
C ARG A 72 3.97 -3.38 -22.17
N GLY A 73 3.54 -2.67 -21.13
CA GLY A 73 2.56 -1.59 -21.19
C GLY A 73 1.10 -2.06 -21.06
N VAL A 74 0.83 -3.37 -20.93
CA VAL A 74 -0.53 -3.89 -20.75
C VAL A 74 -1.15 -3.40 -19.44
N ALA A 75 -0.41 -3.31 -18.35
CA ALA A 75 -0.93 -2.80 -17.08
C ALA A 75 -1.43 -1.35 -17.20
N HIS A 76 -0.68 -0.50 -17.92
CA HIS A 76 -1.09 0.88 -18.18
C HIS A 76 -2.25 0.94 -19.20
N PHE A 77 -2.25 0.07 -20.19
CA PHE A 77 -3.37 -0.03 -21.11
C PHE A 77 -4.67 -0.42 -20.38
N VAL A 78 -4.61 -1.44 -19.52
CA VAL A 78 -5.74 -1.88 -18.69
C VAL A 78 -6.21 -0.74 -17.78
N GLU A 79 -5.30 0.01 -17.18
CA GLU A 79 -5.61 1.20 -16.36
C GLU A 79 -6.55 2.17 -17.10
N HIS A 80 -6.22 2.53 -18.34
CA HIS A 80 -7.08 3.40 -19.16
C HIS A 80 -8.39 2.73 -19.55
N MET A 81 -8.35 1.44 -19.89
CA MET A 81 -9.53 0.71 -20.35
C MET A 81 -10.60 0.53 -19.25
N MET A 82 -10.24 0.61 -17.96
CA MET A 82 -11.22 0.55 -16.87
C MET A 82 -12.31 1.63 -16.95
N PHE A 83 -12.05 2.73 -17.66
CA PHE A 83 -12.99 3.85 -17.82
C PHE A 83 -13.75 3.83 -19.15
N ASN A 84 -13.33 3.00 -20.10
CA ASN A 84 -13.87 2.95 -21.47
C ASN A 84 -15.12 2.05 -21.59
N GLY A 85 -15.61 1.54 -20.47
CA GLY A 85 -16.88 0.83 -20.39
C GLY A 85 -16.76 -0.51 -19.69
N THR A 86 -17.91 -0.95 -19.17
CA THR A 86 -18.10 -2.25 -18.53
C THR A 86 -19.33 -2.93 -19.13
N LYS A 87 -19.56 -4.20 -18.77
CA LYS A 87 -20.76 -4.92 -19.19
C LYS A 87 -22.06 -4.21 -18.80
N THR A 88 -22.09 -3.59 -17.63
CA THR A 88 -23.28 -2.87 -17.11
C THR A 88 -23.33 -1.42 -17.59
N TRP A 89 -22.17 -0.76 -17.71
CA TRP A 89 -22.03 0.63 -18.12
C TRP A 89 -21.17 0.74 -19.38
N PRO A 90 -21.75 0.57 -20.58
CA PRO A 90 -20.98 0.62 -21.82
C PRO A 90 -20.50 2.04 -22.16
N GLY A 91 -19.35 2.14 -22.82
CA GLY A 91 -18.74 3.42 -23.19
C GLY A 91 -18.42 4.29 -21.97
N ASN A 92 -18.68 5.58 -22.06
CA ASN A 92 -18.32 6.55 -21.03
C ASN A 92 -19.32 6.65 -19.87
N LYS A 93 -20.31 5.75 -19.78
CA LYS A 93 -21.39 5.84 -18.78
C LYS A 93 -20.90 5.82 -17.34
N VAL A 94 -19.75 5.19 -17.05
CA VAL A 94 -19.15 5.21 -15.71
C VAL A 94 -18.75 6.65 -15.32
N ILE A 95 -18.06 7.35 -16.22
CA ILE A 95 -17.60 8.72 -15.98
C ILE A 95 -18.78 9.69 -15.89
N GLU A 96 -19.77 9.53 -16.78
CA GLU A 96 -21.00 10.33 -16.75
C GLU A 96 -21.75 10.18 -15.41
N THR A 97 -21.91 8.94 -14.94
CA THR A 97 -22.63 8.64 -13.69
C THR A 97 -21.90 9.20 -12.47
N LEU A 98 -20.58 9.03 -12.39
CA LEU A 98 -19.80 9.53 -11.26
C LEU A 98 -19.75 11.06 -11.23
N SER A 99 -19.64 11.70 -12.40
CA SER A 99 -19.71 13.16 -12.52
C SER A 99 -21.07 13.70 -12.01
N GLN A 100 -22.18 13.02 -12.32
CA GLN A 100 -23.51 13.37 -11.81
C GLN A 100 -23.61 13.29 -10.28
N TRP A 101 -22.87 12.39 -9.65
CA TRP A 101 -22.81 12.24 -8.19
C TRP A 101 -21.73 13.12 -7.54
N ALA A 102 -21.14 14.05 -8.29
CA ALA A 102 -20.01 14.88 -7.85
C ALA A 102 -18.81 14.06 -7.33
N CYS A 103 -18.62 12.85 -7.88
CA CYS A 103 -17.47 11.99 -7.61
C CYS A 103 -16.40 12.18 -8.69
N VAL A 104 -15.14 12.24 -8.27
CA VAL A 104 -13.98 12.29 -9.17
C VAL A 104 -13.28 10.94 -9.15
N LEU A 105 -13.19 10.29 -10.31
CA LEU A 105 -12.52 9.00 -10.48
C LEU A 105 -11.13 9.20 -11.06
N VAL A 106 -10.13 8.57 -10.45
CA VAL A 106 -8.73 8.60 -10.88
C VAL A 106 -8.15 7.20 -10.75
N ALA A 107 -7.35 6.77 -11.72
CA ALA A 107 -6.45 5.62 -11.59
C ALA A 107 -5.00 6.08 -11.65
N MET A 108 -4.13 5.33 -10.98
CA MET A 108 -2.70 5.57 -11.00
C MET A 108 -1.92 4.25 -10.84
N LEU A 109 -1.00 3.98 -11.78
CA LEU A 109 0.08 3.03 -11.58
C LEU A 109 1.10 3.59 -10.57
N MET A 110 1.06 3.08 -9.35
CA MET A 110 2.00 3.45 -8.29
C MET A 110 3.00 2.32 -8.00
N PRO A 111 4.28 2.64 -7.72
CA PRO A 111 5.19 1.66 -7.14
C PRO A 111 4.71 1.28 -5.73
N ILE A 112 4.53 -0.02 -5.50
CA ILE A 112 3.98 -0.62 -4.27
C ILE A 112 4.53 -0.06 -2.94
N PRO A 113 5.82 0.29 -2.78
CA PRO A 113 6.33 0.80 -1.49
C PRO A 113 5.92 2.25 -1.14
N ALA A 114 5.29 3.01 -2.04
CA ALA A 114 5.11 4.45 -1.84
C ALA A 114 3.87 4.88 -1.02
N MET A 115 2.88 4.00 -0.79
CA MET A 115 1.56 4.44 -0.29
C MET A 115 1.41 4.51 1.24
N THR A 116 2.11 3.71 2.03
CA THR A 116 1.98 3.76 3.51
C THR A 116 2.44 5.09 4.11
N LYS A 117 3.21 5.89 3.37
CA LYS A 117 3.69 7.19 3.85
C LYS A 117 2.76 8.37 3.54
N ARG A 118 1.77 8.21 2.66
CA ARG A 118 0.96 9.34 2.17
C ARG A 118 -0.41 9.47 2.86
N CYS A 119 -0.87 8.44 3.55
CA CYS A 119 -2.15 8.44 4.26
C CYS A 119 -2.06 9.09 5.67
N ILE A 120 -0.85 9.34 6.19
CA ILE A 120 -0.61 9.89 7.54
C ILE A 120 -0.04 11.32 7.48
N ARG A 121 -0.49 12.15 6.53
CA ARG A 121 -0.15 13.57 6.52
C ARG A 121 -1.37 14.43 6.26
#